data_AF-A0AAD4C1S6-F1
#
_entry.id   AF-A0AAD4C1S6-F1
#
_cell.length_a   1.000
_cell.length_b   1.000
_cell.length_c   1.000
_cell.angle_alpha   90.00
_cell.angle_beta   90.00
_cell.angle_gamma   90.00
#
_symmetry.space_group_name_H-M   'P 1'
#
loop_
_entity.id
_entity.type
_entity.pdbx_description
1 polymer ?
#
loop_
_entity_poly.entity_id
_entity_poly.type
_entity_poly.pdbx_seq_one_letter_code
_entity_poly.pdbx_strand_id
1 'polypeptide(L)'
;MEGLGFDDASKKEIQAALVQGQRQAQAHSQLLAFTSMCWDKCITGTPGSRFARGEEACIANCIERFVDSSEYLLGMVQRQQQ
;
A
#
# COMPACT_ATOMS: atom_id res chain seq x y z
N MET A 1 -22.49 -29.29 -11.16
CA MET A 1 -21.71 -28.08 -10.91
C MET A 1 -21.02 -27.75 -12.24
N GLU A 2 -21.73 -27.06 -13.12
CA GLU A 2 -21.20 -26.67 -14.43
C GLU A 2 -20.05 -25.70 -14.21
N GLY A 3 -18.84 -26.14 -14.61
CA GLY A 3 -17.68 -25.28 -14.66
C GLY A 3 -18.00 -24.12 -15.60
N LEU A 4 -17.79 -22.90 -15.10
CA LEU A 4 -18.05 -21.66 -15.82
C LEU A 4 -17.51 -21.79 -17.26
N GLY A 5 -18.41 -21.81 -18.24
CA GLY A 5 -18.15 -22.08 -19.66
C GLY A 5 -17.45 -20.92 -20.36
N PHE A 6 -16.33 -20.46 -19.79
CA PHE A 6 -15.48 -19.44 -20.38
C PHE A 6 -14.55 -20.09 -21.40
N ASP A 7 -14.46 -19.51 -22.59
CA ASP A 7 -13.40 -19.81 -23.54
C ASP A 7 -12.03 -19.39 -22.97
N ASP A 8 -10.94 -19.87 -23.57
CA ASP A 8 -9.59 -19.64 -23.02
C ASP A 8 -9.14 -18.18 -23.07
N ALA A 9 -9.68 -17.38 -23.99
CA ALA A 9 -9.41 -15.94 -24.03
C ALA A 9 -10.11 -15.24 -22.86
N SER A 10 -11.38 -15.55 -22.62
CA SER A 10 -12.16 -15.07 -21.47
C SER A 10 -11.51 -15.43 -20.13
N LYS A 11 -10.99 -16.65 -19.97
CA LYS A 11 -10.25 -17.05 -18.75
C LYS A 11 -9.02 -16.20 -18.50
N LYS A 12 -8.25 -15.88 -19.54
CA LYS A 12 -7.04 -15.07 -19.44
C LYS A 12 -7.37 -13.63 -19.06
N GLU A 13 -8.43 -13.06 -19.64
CA GLU A 13 -8.91 -11.72 -19.28
C GLU A 13 -9.37 -11.66 -17.83
N ILE A 14 -10.17 -12.63 -17.37
CA ILE A 14 -10.63 -12.72 -15.98
C ILE A 14 -9.45 -12.83 -15.02
N GLN A 15 -8.43 -13.63 -15.33
CA GLN A 15 -7.22 -13.72 -14.51
C GLN A 15 -6.49 -12.38 -14.43
N ALA A 16 -6.32 -11.67 -15.55
CA ALA A 16 -5.68 -10.36 -15.57
C ALA A 16 -6.47 -9.33 -14.75
N ALA A 17 -7.80 -9.30 -14.92
CA ALA A 17 -8.68 -8.43 -14.16
C ALA A 17 -8.64 -8.74 -12.65
N LEU A 18 -8.60 -10.02 -12.28
CA LEU A 18 -8.49 -10.44 -10.88
C LEU A 18 -7.17 -9.98 -10.27
N VAL A 19 -6.04 -10.20 -10.96
CA VAL A 19 -4.73 -9.75 -10.48
C VAL A 19 -4.70 -8.22 -10.34
N GLN A 20 -5.27 -7.48 -11.28
CA GLN A 20 -5.38 -6.02 -11.19
C GLN A 20 -6.22 -5.59 -9.99
N GLY A 21 -7.39 -6.20 -9.80
CA GLY A 21 -8.27 -5.93 -8.66
C GLY A 21 -7.60 -6.21 -7.32
N GLN A 22 -6.87 -7.34 -7.22
CA GLN A 22 -6.10 -7.68 -6.03
C GLN A 22 -4.99 -6.66 -5.73
N ARG A 23 -4.24 -6.22 -6.75
CA ARG A 23 -3.21 -5.18 -6.59
C ARG A 23 -3.82 -3.87 -6.08
N GLN A 24 -4.97 -3.48 -6.62
CA GLN A 24 -5.66 -2.27 -6.20
C GLN A 24 -6.16 -2.37 -4.75
N ALA A 25 -6.74 -3.50 -4.35
CA ALA A 25 -7.16 -3.74 -2.97
C ALA A 25 -5.98 -3.72 -1.99
N GLN A 26 -4.85 -4.33 -2.37
CA GLN A 26 -3.62 -4.30 -1.58
C GLN A 26 -3.04 -2.89 -1.45
N ALA A 27 -3.04 -2.09 -2.52
CA ALA A 27 -2.61 -0.69 -2.48
C ALA A 27 -3.50 0.13 -1.54
N HIS A 28 -4.82 -0.06 -1.62
CA HIS A 28 -5.77 0.61 -0.72
C HIS A 28 -5.51 0.24 0.75
N SER A 29 -5.30 -1.05 1.04
CA SER A 29 -4.98 -1.51 2.40
C SER A 29 -3.70 -0.87 2.95
N GLN A 30 -2.67 -0.73 2.11
CA GLN A 30 -1.43 -0.04 2.49
C GLN A 30 -1.65 1.45 2.75
N LEU A 31 -2.45 2.13 1.92
CA LEU A 31 -2.80 3.53 2.13
C LEU A 31 -3.52 3.73 3.48
N LEU A 32 -4.47 2.85 3.83
CA LEU A 32 -5.13 2.90 5.14
C LEU A 32 -4.16 2.66 6.30
N ALA A 33 -3.24 1.69 6.15
CA ALA A 33 -2.22 1.42 7.16
C ALA A 33 -1.28 2.61 7.37
N PHE A 34 -0.80 3.24 6.29
CA PHE A 34 0.03 4.44 6.36
C PHE A 34 -0.73 5.62 6.95
N THR A 35 -2.00 5.79 6.56
CA THR A 35 -2.86 6.85 7.10
C THR A 35 -2.96 6.73 8.62
N SER A 36 -3.30 5.53 9.13
CA SER A 36 -3.40 5.30 10.57
C SER A 36 -2.06 5.52 11.28
N MET A 37 -0.98 4.89 10.79
CA MET A 37 0.33 4.96 11.43
C MET A 37 0.89 6.39 11.46
N CYS A 38 0.81 7.11 10.33
CA CYS A 38 1.35 8.45 10.23
C CYS A 38 0.46 9.48 10.92
N TRP A 39 -0.85 9.23 11.02
CA TRP A 39 -1.74 10.03 11.86
C TRP A 39 -1.28 10.02 13.31
N ASP A 40 -1.12 8.83 13.91
CA ASP A 40 -0.72 8.68 15.31
C ASP A 40 0.65 9.29 15.62
N LYS A 41 1.54 9.34 14.63
CA LYS A 41 2.90 9.90 14.77
C LYS A 41 2.96 11.40 14.58
N CYS A 42 2.20 11.94 13.62
CA CYS A 42 2.37 13.31 13.16
C CYS A 42 1.30 14.27 13.69
N ILE A 43 0.13 13.76 14.07
CA ILE A 43 -0.99 14.56 14.54
C ILE A 43 -1.13 14.37 16.05
N THR A 44 -0.42 15.20 16.82
CA THR A 44 -0.36 15.11 18.29
C THR A 44 -1.41 15.96 19.01
N GLY A 45 -2.24 16.69 18.26
CA GLY A 45 -3.29 17.55 18.77
C GLY A 45 -4.44 17.66 17.79
N THR A 46 -5.40 18.54 18.06
CA THR A 46 -6.50 18.79 17.13
C THR A 46 -5.99 19.58 15.92
N PRO A 47 -6.06 19.03 14.69
CA PRO A 47 -5.66 19.79 13.50
C PRO A 47 -6.54 21.02 13.29
N GLY A 48 -5.98 22.04 12.65
CA GLY A 48 -6.75 23.20 12.21
C GLY A 48 -7.65 22.89 11.02
N SER A 49 -8.13 23.94 10.34
CA SER A 49 -8.85 23.79 9.06
C SER A 49 -7.98 23.22 7.93
N ARG A 50 -6.66 23.18 8.13
CA ARG A 50 -5.64 22.58 7.29
C ARG A 50 -4.52 22.06 8.19
N PHE A 51 -3.72 21.14 7.67
CA PHE A 51 -2.50 20.73 8.33
C PHE A 51 -1.53 21.91 8.47
N ALA A 52 -0.89 22.01 9.62
CA ALA A 52 0.24 22.90 9.79
C ALA A 52 1.41 22.42 8.93
N ARG A 53 2.29 23.33 8.53
CA ARG A 53 3.49 23.00 7.73
C ARG A 53 4.32 21.85 8.33
N GLY A 54 4.40 21.78 9.66
CA GLY A 54 5.10 20.71 10.37
C GLY A 54 4.40 19.35 10.26
N GLU A 55 3.06 19.33 10.31
CA GLU A 55 2.25 18.12 10.15
C GLU A 55 2.35 17.59 8.71
N GLU A 56 2.23 18.47 7.71
CA GLU A 56 2.40 18.10 6.30
C GLU A 56 3.79 17.49 6.03
N ALA A 57 4.85 18.15 6.52
CA ALA A 57 6.21 17.66 6.38
C ALA A 57 6.40 16.33 7.12
N CYS A 58 5.85 16.18 8.33
CA CYS A 58 5.93 14.94 9.09
C CYS A 58 5.27 13.78 8.35
N ILE A 59 4.06 13.97 7.82
CA ILE A 59 3.31 12.91 7.11
C ILE A 59 4.08 12.45 5.87
N ALA A 60 4.60 13.38 5.06
CA ALA A 60 5.41 13.05 3.88
C ALA A 60 6.64 12.20 4.27
N ASN A 61 7.40 12.67 5.26
CA ASN A 61 8.58 11.94 5.76
C ASN A 61 8.21 10.59 6.40
N CYS A 62 7.06 10.48 7.07
CA CYS A 62 6.62 9.25 7.71
C CYS A 62 6.42 8.12 6.69
N ILE A 63 5.77 8.43 5.56
CA ILE A 63 5.55 7.46 4.48
C ILE A 63 6.86 7.14 3.77
N GLU A 64 7.63 8.15 3.35
CA GLU A 64 8.92 7.96 2.66
C GLU A 64 9.87 7.08 3.47
N ARG A 65 10.06 7.41 4.76
CA ARG A 65 10.95 6.63 5.64
C ARG A 65 10.48 5.20 5.86
N PHE A 66 9.17 4.94 5.89
CA PHE A 66 8.65 3.58 6.01
C PHE A 66 8.95 2.77 4.75
N VAL A 67 8.72 3.34 3.57
CA VAL A 67 8.98 2.68 2.29
C VAL A 67 10.48 2.40 2.13
N ASP A 68 11.33 3.40 2.35
CA ASP A 68 12.80 3.26 2.26
C ASP A 68 13.32 2.15 3.18
N SER A 69 12.84 2.15 4.44
CA SER A 69 13.23 1.14 5.42
C SER A 69 12.74 -0.25 5.02
N SER A 70 11.52 -0.35 4.49
CA SER A 70 10.94 -1.61 4.04
C SER A 70 11.71 -2.19 2.86
N GLU A 71 12.04 -1.37 1.85
CA GLU A 71 12.84 -1.79 0.70
C GLU A 71 14.23 -2.27 1.12
N TYR A 72 14.87 -1.54 2.04
CA TYR A 72 16.17 -1.93 2.58
C TYR A 72 16.12 -3.29 3.28
N LEU A 73 15.14 -3.50 4.16
CA LEU A 73 14.94 -4.77 4.87
C LEU A 73 14.64 -5.92 3.92
N LEU A 74 13.77 -5.70 2.93
CA LEU A 74 13.47 -6.69 1.89
C LEU A 74 14.73 -7.05 1.10
N GLY A 75 15.53 -6.06 0.72
CA GLY A 75 16.81 -6.29 0.04
C GLY A 75 17.81 -7.07 0.89
N MET A 76 17.81 -6.90 2.21
CA MET A 76 18.61 -7.74 3.12
C MET A 76 18.14 -9.19 3.13
N VAL A 77 16.83 -9.40 3.25
CA VAL A 77 16.24 -10.75 3.28
C VAL A 77 16.52 -11.49 1.97
N GLN A 78 16.39 -10.82 0.82
CA GLN A 78 16.68 -11.41 -0.49
C GLN A 78 18.15 -11.85 -0.62
N ARG A 79 19.10 -11.08 -0.08
CA ARG A 79 20.52 -11.46 -0.05
C ARG A 79 20.82 -12.66 0.85
N GLN A 80 20.02 -12.89 1.89
CA GLN A 80 20.17 -14.06 2.77
C GLN A 80 19.60 -15.35 2.17
N GLN A 81 18.71 -15.25 1.18
CA GLN A 81 18.08 -16.39 0.50
C GLN A 81 18.89 -16.88 -0.72
N GLN A 82 20.01 -16.23 -1.05
CA GLN A 82 20.97 -16.62 -2.10
C GLN A 82 22.23 -17.20 -1.45
#